data_AF-A0A519DAU6-F1
#
_entry.id   AF-A0A519DAU6-F1
#
_cell.length_a   1.000
_cell.length_b   1.000
_cell.length_c   1.000
_cell.angle_alpha   90.00
_cell.angle_beta   90.00
_cell.angle_gamma   90.00
#
_symmetry.space_group_name_H-M   'P 1'
#
loop_
_entity.id
_entity.type
_entity.pdbx_description
1 polymer ?
#
loop_
_entity_poly.entity_id
_entity_poly.type
_entity_poly.pdbx_seq_one_letter_code
_entity_poly.pdbx_strand_id
1 'polypeptide(L)'
;MNRNKSIAMMLTGIILVSLNMFVLTGVVASNVQAGVEELIVDGRDDASDWEDEEWLVQTSERSYFAYNLTNPGASLNDEVAVFEKMGPFIYTVTTTKEILDFDAKGGTITYSEYDSFDWCENCTWTDDDGEKHASVSGDYELTNANILWNTQRMAGVATGITYGETFAKAGFTQMMLINDMQNRAPSIWASEKIDLMAPGASAALQQAGYDEATADAMAPAAVLKGAYDNWLAQSGAADASPDFAASAQSILYDAVDPSTGICIALTCDIGPMLVAGMGEPSETTTPVRAALFGYSSTDPVVLTHMDWAVYALAGTTFAVNGGGADLATASNASLRERLAEVSGVDIANPVALNNILWGTEGSSPNNGILSVSDFQGIPLYGVALFLLGAQSVL
;
A
#
# COMPACT_ATOMS: atom_id res chain seq x y z
N MET A 1 18.21 63.88 2.26
CA MET A 1 17.58 63.54 0.98
C MET A 1 17.31 62.04 0.99
N ASN A 2 16.27 61.56 1.70
CA ASN A 2 16.09 60.11 1.94
C ASN A 2 14.66 59.69 2.38
N ARG A 3 13.63 60.41 1.93
CA ARG A 3 12.23 60.07 2.25
C ARG A 3 11.41 59.59 1.04
N ASN A 4 11.89 59.84 -0.17
CA ASN A 4 11.21 59.44 -1.41
C ASN A 4 11.59 58.01 -1.88
N LYS A 5 12.75 57.48 -1.47
CA LYS A 5 13.17 56.12 -1.85
C LYS A 5 12.45 55.01 -1.05
N SER A 6 12.13 55.23 0.23
CA SER A 6 11.36 54.25 1.04
C SER A 6 9.87 54.23 0.72
N ILE A 7 9.27 55.37 0.34
CA ILE A 7 7.86 55.42 -0.09
C ILE A 7 7.67 54.69 -1.44
N ALA A 8 8.66 54.78 -2.33
CA ALA A 8 8.63 54.09 -3.61
C ALA A 8 8.61 52.56 -3.44
N MET A 9 9.45 51.98 -2.58
CA MET A 9 9.49 50.52 -2.37
C MET A 9 8.28 49.96 -1.60
N MET A 10 7.68 50.75 -0.69
CA MET A 10 6.48 50.33 0.05
C MET A 10 5.22 50.31 -0.82
N LEU A 11 5.12 51.23 -1.79
CA LEU A 11 4.04 51.23 -2.80
C LEU A 11 4.16 50.05 -3.78
N THR A 12 5.38 49.66 -4.16
CA THR A 12 5.63 48.49 -5.02
C THR A 12 5.17 47.18 -4.37
N GLY A 13 5.38 47.03 -3.06
CA GLY A 13 4.95 45.84 -2.30
C GLY A 13 3.42 45.69 -2.18
N ILE A 14 2.69 46.79 -1.99
CA ILE A 14 1.21 46.76 -1.88
C ILE A 14 0.54 46.48 -3.23
N ILE A 15 1.16 46.92 -4.34
CA ILE A 15 0.66 46.70 -5.71
C ILE A 15 0.79 45.23 -6.14
N LEU A 16 1.89 44.56 -5.77
CA LEU A 16 2.11 43.13 -6.08
C LEU A 16 1.16 42.19 -5.33
N VAL A 17 0.71 42.57 -4.13
CA VAL A 17 -0.30 41.81 -3.37
C VAL A 17 -1.71 42.06 -3.92
N SER A 18 -2.01 43.27 -4.40
CA SER A 18 -3.33 43.59 -5.00
C SER A 18 -3.52 43.01 -6.41
N LEU A 19 -2.44 42.73 -7.15
CA LEU A 19 -2.47 42.00 -8.43
C LEU A 19 -2.89 40.53 -8.30
N ASN A 20 -2.68 39.90 -7.13
CA ASN A 20 -3.16 38.54 -6.88
C ASN A 20 -4.63 38.48 -6.41
N MET A 21 -5.25 39.62 -6.07
CA MET A 21 -6.62 39.69 -5.49
C MET A 21 -7.68 40.24 -6.46
N PHE A 22 -7.32 40.54 -7.71
CA PHE A 22 -8.24 40.86 -8.81
C PHE A 22 -8.17 39.78 -9.90
N VAL A 23 -8.71 38.61 -9.56
CA VAL A 23 -9.09 37.56 -10.51
C VAL A 23 -10.12 38.16 -11.51
N LEU A 24 -9.90 37.96 -12.82
CA LEU A 24 -10.83 38.20 -13.94
C LEU A 24 -11.14 39.68 -14.29
N THR A 25 -10.56 40.19 -15.39
CA THR A 25 -11.22 40.93 -16.50
C THR A 25 -10.18 41.71 -17.35
N GLY A 26 -10.15 41.46 -18.66
CA GLY A 26 -9.09 41.91 -19.57
C GLY A 26 -9.21 43.35 -20.10
N VAL A 27 -9.08 44.37 -19.25
CA VAL A 27 -9.19 45.79 -19.69
C VAL A 27 -8.06 46.73 -19.19
N VAL A 28 -6.95 46.26 -18.61
CA VAL A 28 -5.88 47.19 -18.11
C VAL A 28 -4.46 46.84 -18.56
N ALA A 29 -4.27 46.33 -19.78
CA ALA A 29 -2.94 45.94 -20.26
C ALA A 29 -2.09 47.10 -20.84
N SER A 30 -2.69 48.18 -21.38
CA SER A 30 -1.91 49.13 -22.19
C SER A 30 -1.18 50.24 -21.41
N ASN A 31 -1.67 50.64 -20.23
CA ASN A 31 -1.08 51.78 -19.49
C ASN A 31 -0.09 51.34 -18.40
N VAL A 32 -0.11 50.08 -17.98
CA VAL A 32 0.89 49.50 -17.05
C VAL A 32 2.17 49.13 -17.80
N GLN A 33 2.06 48.70 -19.06
CA GLN A 33 3.22 48.33 -19.89
C GLN A 33 4.17 49.51 -20.12
N ALA A 34 3.65 50.70 -20.46
CA ALA A 34 4.48 51.88 -20.70
C ALA A 34 5.22 52.39 -19.44
N GLY A 35 4.59 52.29 -18.25
CA GLY A 35 5.22 52.69 -16.99
C GLY A 35 6.21 51.67 -16.43
N VAL A 36 6.09 50.40 -16.82
CA VAL A 36 7.00 49.32 -16.43
C VAL A 36 8.18 49.22 -17.41
N GLU A 37 7.98 49.46 -18.71
CA GLU A 37 9.08 49.54 -19.69
C GLU A 37 10.07 50.67 -19.36
N GLU A 38 9.58 51.86 -18.99
CA GLU A 38 10.44 53.02 -18.68
C GLU A 38 11.24 52.85 -17.38
N LEU A 39 10.82 51.95 -16.48
CA LEU A 39 11.46 51.68 -15.18
C LEU A 39 12.38 50.44 -15.17
N ILE A 40 12.23 49.53 -16.14
CA ILE A 40 12.97 48.25 -16.18
C ILE A 40 14.02 48.21 -17.29
N VAL A 41 13.90 49.02 -18.37
CA VAL A 41 14.66 48.78 -19.60
C VAL A 41 15.87 49.72 -19.82
N ASP A 42 16.03 50.80 -19.06
CA ASP A 42 17.17 51.71 -19.30
C ASP A 42 18.38 51.37 -18.41
N GLY A 43 19.29 50.54 -18.93
CA GLY A 43 20.69 50.52 -18.51
C GLY A 43 21.22 49.26 -17.83
N ARG A 44 20.79 48.06 -18.23
CA ARG A 44 21.46 46.80 -17.84
C ARG A 44 21.68 45.87 -19.04
N ASP A 45 22.32 46.38 -20.07
CA ASP A 45 22.62 45.66 -21.31
C ASP A 45 24.10 45.25 -21.45
N ASP A 46 24.97 45.71 -20.56
CA ASP A 46 26.38 45.33 -20.48
C ASP A 46 26.73 44.59 -19.18
N ALA A 47 27.76 43.74 -19.23
CA ALA A 47 28.24 43.00 -18.06
C ALA A 47 28.67 43.94 -16.91
N SER A 48 29.20 45.13 -17.24
CA SER A 48 29.62 46.15 -16.27
C SER A 48 28.49 46.71 -15.42
N ASP A 49 27.23 46.64 -15.90
CA ASP A 49 26.07 47.13 -15.13
C ASP A 49 25.73 46.20 -13.95
N TRP A 50 26.30 45.00 -13.96
CA TRP A 50 26.16 44.00 -12.91
C TRP A 50 27.41 43.90 -12.03
N GLU A 51 28.50 44.60 -12.37
CA GLU A 51 29.73 44.69 -11.57
C GLU A 51 29.63 45.74 -10.44
N ASP A 52 28.43 46.30 -10.20
CA ASP A 52 28.17 47.22 -9.09
C ASP A 52 28.41 46.55 -7.73
N GLU A 53 29.35 47.09 -6.95
CA GLU A 53 29.69 46.59 -5.61
C GLU A 53 28.46 46.55 -4.67
N GLU A 54 27.50 47.47 -4.83
CA GLU A 54 26.26 47.48 -4.02
C GLU A 54 25.29 46.33 -4.40
N TRP A 55 25.41 45.80 -5.61
CA TRP A 55 24.66 44.62 -6.05
C TRP A 55 25.42 43.32 -5.76
N LEU A 56 26.74 43.33 -5.95
CA LEU A 56 27.62 42.19 -5.69
C LEU A 56 27.71 41.84 -4.21
N VAL A 57 27.65 42.84 -3.30
CA VAL A 57 27.71 42.61 -1.85
C VAL A 57 26.55 43.30 -1.16
N GLN A 58 25.61 42.51 -0.65
CA GLN A 58 24.42 42.99 0.05
C GLN A 58 24.48 42.57 1.50
N THR A 59 24.25 43.51 2.42
CA THR A 59 24.18 43.23 3.86
C THR A 59 22.78 43.53 4.38
N SER A 60 22.19 42.58 5.10
CA SER A 60 20.87 42.72 5.71
C SER A 60 20.81 42.08 7.10
N GLU A 61 20.02 42.64 8.01
CA GLU A 61 19.76 42.00 9.29
C GLU A 61 18.59 41.01 9.17
N ARG A 62 18.79 39.77 9.63
CA ARG A 62 17.74 38.75 9.70
C ARG A 62 17.53 38.32 11.15
N SER A 63 16.27 38.30 11.57
CA SER A 63 15.87 37.85 12.91
C SER A 63 15.20 36.49 12.82
N TYR A 64 15.71 35.52 13.58
CA TYR A 64 15.20 34.15 13.64
C TYR A 64 14.52 33.89 14.98
N PHE A 65 13.50 33.04 14.95
CA PHE A 65 12.80 32.57 16.14
C PHE A 65 12.79 31.04 16.12
N ALA A 66 12.98 30.44 17.28
CA ALA A 66 12.90 29.01 17.47
C ALA A 66 11.72 28.68 18.39
N TYR A 67 11.24 27.43 18.33
CA TYR A 67 10.22 26.92 19.24
C TYR A 67 10.86 25.85 20.12
N ASN A 68 11.05 26.17 21.40
CA ASN A 68 11.61 25.26 22.39
C ASN A 68 10.52 24.32 22.91
N LEU A 69 10.76 23.02 22.83
CA LEU A 69 9.84 22.00 23.32
C LEU A 69 9.99 21.84 24.84
N THR A 70 8.93 22.14 25.59
CA THR A 70 8.96 22.13 27.06
C THR A 70 8.58 20.78 27.66
N ASN A 71 7.93 19.90 26.89
CA ASN A 71 7.52 18.55 27.29
C ASN A 71 8.03 17.48 26.29
N PRO A 72 9.35 17.18 26.25
CA PRO A 72 9.93 16.28 25.25
C PRO A 72 9.40 14.83 25.28
N GLY A 73 8.75 14.40 26.36
CA GLY A 73 8.11 13.07 26.46
C GLY A 73 6.73 12.97 25.79
N ALA A 74 6.12 14.09 25.37
CA ALA A 74 4.75 14.10 24.90
C ALA A 74 4.53 13.28 23.61
N SER A 75 5.50 13.31 22.70
CA SER A 75 5.46 12.53 21.45
C SER A 75 5.54 11.01 21.64
N LEU A 76 5.88 10.52 22.84
CA LEU A 76 5.95 9.10 23.15
C LEU A 76 4.69 8.58 23.88
N ASN A 77 3.86 9.48 24.41
CA ASN A 77 2.75 9.16 25.33
C ASN A 77 1.39 9.68 24.85
N ASP A 78 1.21 9.97 23.56
CA ASP A 78 0.00 10.57 22.98
C ASP A 78 -0.43 11.91 23.62
N GLU A 79 0.52 12.64 24.21
CA GLU A 79 0.28 13.98 24.75
C GLU A 79 0.57 15.06 23.70
N VAL A 80 -0.11 16.20 23.81
CA VAL A 80 0.11 17.34 22.90
C VAL A 80 1.44 18.03 23.23
N ALA A 81 2.29 18.19 22.23
CA ALA A 81 3.55 18.91 22.35
C ALA A 81 3.32 20.41 22.65
N VAL A 82 4.02 20.94 23.64
CA VAL A 82 3.95 22.33 24.10
C VAL A 82 5.24 23.05 23.74
N PHE A 83 5.10 24.17 23.04
CA PHE A 83 6.22 24.95 22.54
C PHE A 83 6.26 26.35 23.15
N GLU A 84 7.46 26.80 23.48
CA GLU A 84 7.76 28.16 23.89
C GLU A 84 8.55 28.86 22.78
N LYS A 85 8.11 30.05 22.36
CA LYS A 85 8.79 30.82 21.32
C LYS A 85 10.03 31.48 21.90
N MET A 86 11.19 31.19 21.32
CA MET A 86 12.50 31.73 21.66
C MET A 86 13.01 32.66 20.57
N GLY A 87 13.77 33.68 20.96
CA GLY A 87 14.36 34.68 20.08
C GLY A 87 14.09 36.11 20.57
N PRO A 88 14.46 37.13 19.80
CA PRO A 88 15.03 37.04 18.45
C PRO A 88 16.51 36.61 18.45
N PHE A 89 16.92 35.74 17.52
CA PHE A 89 18.34 35.51 17.21
C PHE A 89 18.68 36.32 15.96
N ILE A 90 19.50 37.36 16.13
CA ILE A 90 19.73 38.33 15.06
C ILE A 90 21.09 38.08 14.41
N TYR A 91 21.09 37.93 13.09
CA TYR A 91 22.29 37.76 12.28
C TYR A 91 22.40 38.87 11.25
N THR A 92 23.61 39.38 11.08
CA THR A 92 23.99 40.16 9.91
C THR A 92 24.31 39.17 8.80
N VAL A 93 23.50 39.20 7.74
CA VAL A 93 23.64 38.33 6.58
C VAL A 93 24.27 39.12 5.45
N THR A 94 25.47 38.70 5.05
CA THR A 94 26.18 39.27 3.91
C THR A 94 26.10 38.29 2.75
N THR A 95 25.31 38.67 1.74
CA THR A 95 25.19 37.96 0.47
C THR A 95 26.24 38.50 -0.49
N THR A 96 27.11 37.62 -1.00
CA THR A 96 28.09 37.97 -2.02
C THR A 96 27.78 37.22 -3.31
N LYS A 97 27.76 37.94 -4.42
CA LYS A 97 27.54 37.42 -5.76
C LYS A 97 28.82 37.54 -6.58
N GLU A 98 29.14 36.50 -7.34
CA GLU A 98 30.24 36.49 -8.31
C GLU A 98 29.66 36.16 -9.69
N ILE A 99 29.85 37.04 -10.67
CA ILE A 99 29.36 36.83 -12.03
C ILE A 99 30.23 35.77 -12.71
N LEU A 100 29.59 34.73 -13.25
CA LEU A 100 30.23 33.63 -13.95
C LEU A 100 30.13 33.77 -15.47
N ASP A 101 29.00 34.27 -15.97
CA ASP A 101 28.75 34.43 -17.41
C ASP A 101 27.66 35.47 -17.73
N PHE A 102 27.74 36.10 -18.89
CA PHE A 102 26.77 37.07 -19.39
C PHE A 102 26.48 36.85 -20.88
N ASP A 103 25.25 36.46 -21.21
CA ASP A 103 24.76 36.35 -22.58
C ASP A 103 23.88 37.55 -22.94
N ALA A 104 24.49 38.55 -23.57
CA ALA A 104 23.83 39.76 -24.04
C ALA A 104 22.76 39.49 -25.12
N LYS A 105 22.89 38.42 -25.91
CA LYS A 105 21.95 38.09 -26.99
C LYS A 105 20.72 37.33 -26.46
N GLY A 106 20.92 36.50 -25.45
CA GLY A 106 19.88 35.79 -24.73
C GLY A 106 19.23 36.60 -23.60
N GLY A 107 19.87 37.69 -23.15
CA GLY A 107 19.41 38.52 -22.04
C GLY A 107 19.54 37.84 -20.68
N THR A 108 20.57 37.00 -20.49
CA THR A 108 20.74 36.18 -19.29
C THR A 108 22.10 36.38 -18.63
N ILE A 109 22.11 36.43 -17.29
CA ILE A 109 23.31 36.46 -16.46
C ILE A 109 23.37 35.21 -15.57
N THR A 110 24.56 34.63 -15.42
CA THR A 110 24.83 33.52 -14.51
C THR A 110 25.79 34.00 -13.42
N TYR A 111 25.43 33.78 -12.15
CA TYR A 111 26.27 34.14 -11.01
C TYR A 111 26.26 33.03 -9.95
N SER A 112 27.33 32.97 -9.16
CA SER A 112 27.40 32.21 -7.91
C SER A 112 27.05 33.14 -6.76
N GLU A 113 26.23 32.68 -5.82
CA GLU A 113 25.86 33.44 -4.62
C GLU A 113 26.20 32.62 -3.38
N TYR A 114 26.81 33.26 -2.39
CA TYR A 114 26.99 32.68 -1.07
C TYR A 114 26.60 33.68 0.02
N ASP A 115 26.05 33.14 1.11
CA ASP A 115 25.63 33.91 2.27
C ASP A 115 26.55 33.62 3.46
N SER A 116 27.05 34.70 4.09
CA SER A 116 27.73 34.69 5.39
C SER A 116 26.74 35.09 6.49
N PHE A 117 26.73 34.39 7.61
CA PHE A 117 25.85 34.66 8.75
C PHE A 117 26.69 34.98 9.99
N ASP A 118 26.72 36.25 10.39
CA ASP A 118 27.42 36.70 11.59
C ASP A 118 26.41 37.06 12.69
N TRP A 119 26.49 36.41 13.85
CA TRP A 119 25.60 36.70 14.96
C TRP A 119 25.85 38.12 15.49
N CYS A 120 24.79 38.90 15.61
CA CYS A 120 24.84 40.27 16.10
C CYS A 120 24.34 40.34 17.55
N GLU A 121 25.26 40.41 18.50
CA GLU A 121 24.96 40.51 19.95
C GLU A 121 24.20 41.79 20.31
N ASN A 122 24.54 42.92 19.66
CA ASN A 122 24.03 44.24 20.02
C ASN A 122 22.83 44.71 19.19
N CYS A 123 22.32 43.85 18.29
CA CYS A 123 21.18 44.20 17.46
C CYS A 123 19.87 44.07 18.24
N THR A 124 18.87 44.84 17.83
CA THR A 124 17.52 44.79 18.41
C THR A 124 16.48 44.61 17.34
N TRP A 125 15.54 43.70 17.55
CA TRP A 125 14.38 43.52 16.69
C TRP A 125 13.18 44.21 17.34
N THR A 126 12.35 44.88 16.54
CA THR A 126 11.14 45.55 17.03
C THR A 126 9.93 44.69 16.67
N ASP A 127 9.08 44.38 17.65
CA ASP A 127 7.87 43.61 17.42
C ASP A 127 6.72 44.45 16.83
N ASP A 128 5.60 43.79 16.53
CA ASP A 128 4.41 44.42 15.96
C ASP A 128 3.77 45.46 16.91
N ASP A 129 4.04 45.37 18.21
CA ASP A 129 3.58 46.30 19.25
C ASP A 129 4.56 47.48 19.46
N GLY A 130 5.71 47.47 18.77
CA GLY A 130 6.73 48.53 18.81
C GLY A 130 7.76 48.37 19.93
N GLU A 131 7.74 47.25 20.66
CA GLU A 131 8.70 46.94 21.73
C GLU A 131 10.01 46.40 21.12
N LYS A 132 11.14 46.77 21.72
CA LYS A 132 12.47 46.37 21.24
C LYS A 132 13.00 45.20 22.05
N HIS A 133 13.34 44.12 21.34
CA HIS A 133 13.90 42.90 21.88
C HIS A 133 15.37 42.76 21.48
N ALA A 134 16.25 42.53 22.45
CA ALA A 134 17.67 42.31 22.19
C ALA A 134 17.91 40.91 21.59
N SER A 135 18.98 40.79 20.79
CA SER A 135 19.42 39.51 20.24
C SER A 135 19.75 38.51 21.36
N VAL A 136 19.18 37.31 21.27
CA VAL A 136 19.51 36.16 22.12
C VAL A 136 20.85 35.56 21.66
N SER A 137 21.63 35.02 22.61
CA SER A 137 22.94 34.41 22.34
C SER A 137 22.89 33.34 21.24
N GLY A 138 23.89 33.33 20.36
CA GLY A 138 24.09 32.28 19.36
C GLY A 138 24.37 30.90 19.99
N ASP A 139 24.82 30.85 21.24
CA ASP A 139 25.10 29.62 21.98
C ASP A 139 23.91 29.14 22.83
N TYR A 140 22.71 29.68 22.60
CA TYR A 140 21.52 29.30 23.38
C TYR A 140 21.10 27.85 23.11
N GLU A 141 21.00 27.04 24.16
CA GLU A 141 20.56 25.65 24.06
C GLU A 141 19.04 25.55 23.87
N LEU A 142 18.61 24.82 22.83
CA LEU A 142 17.20 24.59 22.51
C LEU A 142 16.91 23.08 22.51
N THR A 143 15.78 22.70 23.08
CA THR A 143 15.22 21.35 22.91
C THR A 143 14.23 21.38 21.76
N ASN A 144 14.49 20.60 20.71
CA ASN A 144 13.60 20.51 19.55
C ASN A 144 13.71 19.13 18.89
N ALA A 145 12.89 18.88 17.87
CA ALA A 145 12.95 17.68 17.07
C ALA A 145 14.37 17.46 16.52
N ASN A 146 14.85 16.22 16.64
CA ASN A 146 16.14 15.85 16.08
C ASN A 146 15.99 15.71 14.54
N ILE A 147 16.28 16.79 13.82
CA ILE A 147 16.13 16.89 12.36
C ILE A 147 17.02 15.85 11.65
N LEU A 148 18.21 15.60 12.17
CA LEU A 148 19.15 14.62 11.64
C LEU A 148 18.71 13.19 11.93
N TRP A 149 18.01 12.91 13.03
CA TRP A 149 17.50 11.57 13.34
C TRP A 149 16.50 11.05 12.30
N ASN A 150 15.60 11.90 11.79
CA ASN A 150 14.65 11.48 10.77
C ASN A 150 15.32 11.25 9.41
N THR A 151 16.30 12.08 9.03
CA THR A 151 17.11 11.85 7.83
C THR A 151 18.06 10.66 7.97
N GLN A 152 18.60 10.40 9.17
CA GLN A 152 19.38 9.21 9.48
C GLN A 152 18.53 7.94 9.57
N ARG A 153 17.25 8.02 9.99
CA ARG A 153 16.27 6.94 9.77
C ARG A 153 16.08 6.69 8.28
N MET A 154 15.88 7.72 7.47
CA MET A 154 15.74 7.57 6.00
C MET A 154 17.03 7.06 5.31
N ALA A 155 18.21 7.42 5.81
CA ALA A 155 19.49 6.91 5.31
C ALA A 155 19.81 5.50 5.84
N GLY A 156 19.41 5.16 7.08
CA GLY A 156 19.40 3.78 7.59
C GLY A 156 18.40 2.89 6.84
N VAL A 157 17.31 3.48 6.34
CA VAL A 157 16.38 2.85 5.39
C VAL A 157 17.02 2.60 4.02
N ALA A 158 18.19 3.12 3.67
CA ALA A 158 18.90 2.63 2.47
C ALA A 158 19.34 1.15 2.62
N THR A 159 19.65 0.71 3.84
CA THR A 159 19.77 -0.74 4.16
C THR A 159 18.40 -1.39 4.38
N GLY A 160 17.44 -0.62 4.93
CA GLY A 160 16.04 -1.03 5.06
C GLY A 160 15.26 -1.20 3.73
N ILE A 161 15.74 -0.70 2.59
CA ILE A 161 15.14 -0.95 1.27
C ILE A 161 15.54 -2.35 0.79
N THR A 162 16.80 -2.77 1.00
CA THR A 162 17.25 -4.14 0.71
C THR A 162 16.61 -5.16 1.65
N TYR A 163 16.48 -4.83 2.95
CA TYR A 163 15.76 -5.67 3.90
C TYR A 163 14.24 -5.56 3.76
N GLY A 164 13.70 -4.43 3.34
CA GLY A 164 12.26 -4.20 3.15
C GLY A 164 11.69 -5.04 2.01
N GLU A 165 12.42 -5.16 0.89
CA GLU A 165 12.08 -6.13 -0.15
C GLU A 165 12.11 -7.56 0.39
N THR A 166 13.12 -7.90 1.20
CA THR A 166 13.26 -9.23 1.80
C THR A 166 12.12 -9.54 2.78
N PHE A 167 11.74 -8.58 3.63
CA PHE A 167 10.63 -8.72 4.57
C PHE A 167 9.27 -8.73 3.86
N ALA A 168 9.10 -7.96 2.79
CA ALA A 168 7.90 -8.02 1.95
C ALA A 168 7.78 -9.37 1.24
N LYS A 169 8.89 -9.90 0.69
CA LYS A 169 8.95 -11.25 0.12
C LYS A 169 8.67 -12.33 1.16
N ALA A 170 9.22 -12.18 2.37
CA ALA A 170 8.96 -13.10 3.47
C ALA A 170 7.49 -13.07 3.90
N GLY A 171 6.90 -11.88 4.03
CA GLY A 171 5.48 -11.71 4.31
C GLY A 171 4.61 -12.33 3.24
N PHE A 172 4.90 -12.07 1.96
CA PHE A 172 4.21 -12.71 0.84
C PHE A 172 4.33 -14.24 0.90
N THR A 173 5.54 -14.75 1.11
CA THR A 173 5.79 -16.20 1.20
C THR A 173 5.01 -16.84 2.34
N GLN A 174 5.02 -16.22 3.52
CA GLN A 174 4.26 -16.70 4.66
C GLN A 174 2.75 -16.69 4.39
N MET A 175 2.23 -15.62 3.78
CA MET A 175 0.81 -15.55 3.44
C MET A 175 0.43 -16.58 2.37
N MET A 176 1.31 -16.88 1.41
CA MET A 176 1.10 -17.97 0.45
C MET A 176 1.10 -19.33 1.15
N LEU A 177 2.05 -19.59 2.07
CA LEU A 177 2.09 -20.82 2.86
C LEU A 177 0.85 -21.00 3.73
N ILE A 178 0.40 -19.93 4.38
CA ILE A 178 -0.83 -19.92 5.17
C ILE A 178 -2.02 -20.22 4.24
N ASN A 179 -2.14 -19.51 3.11
CA ASN A 179 -3.22 -19.74 2.17
C ASN A 179 -3.22 -21.16 1.61
N ASP A 180 -2.06 -21.72 1.31
CA ASP A 180 -1.93 -23.08 0.81
C ASP A 180 -2.38 -24.11 1.86
N MET A 181 -1.87 -24.01 3.09
CA MET A 181 -2.26 -24.92 4.17
C MET A 181 -3.71 -24.73 4.61
N GLN A 182 -4.21 -23.50 4.66
CA GLN A 182 -5.55 -23.17 5.16
C GLN A 182 -6.64 -23.42 4.10
N ASN A 183 -6.35 -23.16 2.83
CA ASN A 183 -7.33 -23.18 1.74
C ASN A 183 -6.95 -24.17 0.63
N ARG A 184 -5.73 -24.16 0.09
CA ARG A 184 -5.40 -25.03 -1.06
C ARG A 184 -5.48 -26.52 -0.71
N ALA A 185 -4.94 -26.96 0.43
CA ALA A 185 -5.04 -28.35 0.87
C ALA A 185 -6.50 -28.84 0.99
N PRO A 186 -7.38 -28.15 1.76
CA PRO A 186 -8.81 -28.50 1.78
C PRO A 186 -9.51 -28.43 0.43
N SER A 187 -9.06 -27.55 -0.46
CA SER A 187 -9.61 -27.42 -1.80
C SER A 187 -9.28 -28.65 -2.65
N ILE A 188 -8.04 -29.15 -2.61
CA ILE A 188 -7.66 -30.39 -3.29
C ILE A 188 -8.53 -31.56 -2.81
N TRP A 189 -8.65 -31.74 -1.49
CA TRP A 189 -9.49 -32.80 -0.93
C TRP A 189 -10.98 -32.63 -1.26
N ALA A 190 -11.45 -31.39 -1.41
CA ALA A 190 -12.81 -31.13 -1.84
C ALA A 190 -12.99 -31.47 -3.32
N SER A 191 -12.03 -31.12 -4.18
CA SER A 191 -12.03 -31.42 -5.61
C SER A 191 -12.05 -32.92 -5.86
N GLU A 192 -11.20 -33.68 -5.18
CA GLU A 192 -11.18 -35.16 -5.25
C GLU A 192 -12.52 -35.76 -4.81
N LYS A 193 -13.14 -35.22 -3.76
CA LYS A 193 -14.46 -35.67 -3.31
C LYS A 193 -15.55 -35.36 -4.34
N ILE A 194 -15.51 -34.18 -4.97
CA ILE A 194 -16.47 -33.79 -6.01
C ILE A 194 -16.30 -34.68 -7.25
N ASP A 195 -15.06 -34.97 -7.65
CA ASP A 195 -14.74 -35.87 -8.77
C ASP A 195 -15.33 -37.27 -8.54
N LEU A 196 -15.20 -37.79 -7.31
CA LEU A 196 -15.78 -39.08 -6.91
C LEU A 196 -17.32 -39.09 -6.87
N MET A 197 -17.99 -37.93 -6.89
CA MET A 197 -19.46 -37.90 -6.95
C MET A 197 -19.99 -38.32 -8.32
N ALA A 198 -19.25 -38.06 -9.41
CA ALA A 198 -19.71 -38.39 -10.76
C ALA A 198 -19.82 -39.91 -11.01
N PRO A 199 -18.83 -40.76 -10.66
CA PRO A 199 -18.99 -42.20 -10.72
C PRO A 199 -20.17 -42.72 -9.87
N GLY A 200 -20.39 -42.13 -8.69
CA GLY A 200 -21.53 -42.48 -7.83
C GLY A 200 -22.88 -42.13 -8.46
N ALA A 201 -22.98 -40.95 -9.09
CA ALA A 201 -24.17 -40.52 -9.82
C ALA A 201 -24.44 -41.41 -11.04
N SER A 202 -23.41 -41.78 -11.81
CA SER A 202 -23.54 -42.72 -12.93
C SER A 202 -24.08 -44.07 -12.44
N ALA A 203 -23.51 -44.65 -11.38
CA ALA A 203 -23.97 -45.92 -10.84
C ALA A 203 -25.45 -45.88 -10.39
N ALA A 204 -25.92 -44.75 -9.86
CA ALA A 204 -27.32 -44.56 -9.50
C ALA A 204 -28.23 -44.45 -10.74
N LEU A 205 -27.79 -43.78 -11.80
CA LEU A 205 -28.51 -43.69 -13.08
C LEU A 205 -28.60 -45.05 -13.77
N GLN A 206 -27.53 -45.85 -13.75
CA GLN A 206 -27.56 -47.21 -14.28
C GLN A 206 -28.59 -48.10 -13.55
N GLN A 207 -28.68 -47.96 -12.23
CA GLN A 207 -29.72 -48.64 -11.42
C GLN A 207 -31.14 -48.16 -11.77
N ALA A 208 -31.28 -46.91 -12.22
CA ALA A 208 -32.54 -46.38 -12.73
C ALA A 208 -32.88 -46.86 -14.17
N GLY A 209 -32.01 -47.65 -14.81
CA GLY A 209 -32.26 -48.31 -16.08
C GLY A 209 -31.61 -47.65 -17.31
N TYR A 210 -30.74 -46.65 -17.11
CA TYR A 210 -29.92 -46.09 -18.18
C TYR A 210 -28.75 -47.03 -18.52
N ASP A 211 -28.32 -47.04 -19.78
CA ASP A 211 -27.05 -47.69 -20.15
C ASP A 211 -25.86 -46.90 -19.60
N GLU A 212 -24.71 -47.57 -19.45
CA GLU A 212 -23.49 -47.00 -18.86
C GLU A 212 -23.04 -45.71 -19.55
N ALA A 213 -23.03 -45.66 -20.89
CA ALA A 213 -22.58 -44.49 -21.62
C ALA A 213 -23.50 -43.28 -21.43
N THR A 214 -24.81 -43.50 -21.43
CA THR A 214 -25.79 -42.44 -21.14
C THR A 214 -25.69 -41.97 -19.68
N ALA A 215 -25.53 -42.91 -18.74
CA ALA A 215 -25.40 -42.60 -17.32
C ALA A 215 -24.14 -41.76 -17.03
N ASP A 216 -23.00 -42.12 -17.62
CA ASP A 216 -21.75 -41.38 -17.48
C ASP A 216 -21.85 -39.97 -18.07
N ALA A 217 -22.50 -39.82 -19.24
CA ALA A 217 -22.71 -38.51 -19.85
C ALA A 217 -23.63 -37.60 -19.02
N MET A 218 -24.60 -38.18 -18.30
CA MET A 218 -25.56 -37.43 -17.46
C MET A 218 -25.06 -37.17 -16.04
N ALA A 219 -24.10 -37.96 -15.55
CA ALA A 219 -23.61 -37.90 -14.18
C ALA A 219 -23.14 -36.50 -13.72
N PRO A 220 -22.38 -35.73 -14.53
CA PRO A 220 -21.96 -34.37 -14.15
C PRO A 220 -23.16 -33.46 -13.84
N ALA A 221 -24.18 -33.48 -14.69
CA ALA A 221 -25.40 -32.69 -14.48
C ALA A 221 -26.21 -33.20 -13.28
N ALA A 222 -26.23 -34.51 -13.05
CA ALA A 222 -26.90 -35.11 -11.90
C ALA A 222 -26.24 -34.73 -10.56
N VAL A 223 -24.90 -34.60 -10.51
CA VAL A 223 -24.17 -34.10 -9.32
C VAL A 223 -24.59 -32.67 -8.99
N LEU A 224 -24.61 -31.78 -9.97
CA LEU A 224 -25.03 -30.39 -9.78
C LEU A 224 -26.51 -30.27 -9.40
N LYS A 225 -27.36 -31.11 -10.01
CA LYS A 225 -28.78 -31.20 -9.64
C LYS A 225 -28.96 -31.67 -8.20
N GLY A 226 -28.18 -32.66 -7.76
CA GLY A 226 -28.20 -33.13 -6.37
C GLY A 226 -27.76 -32.05 -5.39
N ALA A 227 -26.72 -31.28 -5.73
CA ALA A 227 -26.29 -30.12 -4.93
C ALA A 227 -27.38 -29.04 -4.84
N TYR A 228 -28.02 -28.73 -5.97
CA TYR A 228 -29.16 -27.82 -6.03
C TYR A 228 -30.32 -28.29 -5.14
N ASP A 229 -30.69 -29.57 -5.21
CA ASP A 229 -31.80 -30.13 -4.43
C ASP A 229 -31.53 -30.07 -2.92
N ASN A 230 -30.28 -30.35 -2.52
CA ASN A 230 -29.85 -30.20 -1.13
C ASN A 230 -29.90 -28.76 -0.64
N TRP A 231 -29.51 -27.80 -1.48
CA TRP A 231 -29.62 -26.37 -1.16
C TRP A 231 -31.09 -25.93 -1.09
N LEU A 232 -31.90 -26.30 -2.08
CA LEU A 232 -33.32 -25.93 -2.17
C LEU A 232 -34.11 -26.41 -0.96
N ALA A 233 -33.83 -27.63 -0.49
CA ALA A 233 -34.45 -28.20 0.71
C ALA A 233 -34.18 -27.39 1.99
N GLN A 234 -33.10 -26.58 2.00
CA GLN A 234 -32.67 -25.78 3.15
C GLN A 234 -32.91 -24.28 2.96
N SER A 235 -33.12 -23.80 1.74
CA SER A 235 -33.18 -22.36 1.43
C SER A 235 -34.57 -21.75 1.62
N GLY A 236 -35.63 -22.56 1.52
CA GLY A 236 -37.01 -22.06 1.49
C GLY A 236 -37.39 -21.32 0.19
N ALA A 237 -36.53 -21.38 -0.83
CA ALA A 237 -36.80 -20.80 -2.14
C ALA A 237 -37.81 -21.66 -2.93
N ALA A 238 -38.46 -21.05 -3.93
CA ALA A 238 -39.25 -21.79 -4.91
C ALA A 238 -38.32 -22.53 -5.89
N ASP A 239 -38.74 -23.70 -6.37
CA ASP A 239 -37.94 -24.44 -7.34
C ASP A 239 -37.96 -23.72 -8.72
N ALA A 240 -36.77 -23.35 -9.21
CA ALA A 240 -36.58 -22.81 -10.56
C ALA A 240 -36.27 -23.89 -11.61
N SER A 241 -36.14 -25.15 -11.18
CA SER A 241 -35.81 -26.33 -12.00
C SER A 241 -34.64 -26.08 -12.98
N PRO A 242 -33.44 -25.73 -12.48
CA PRO A 242 -32.29 -25.47 -13.33
C PRO A 242 -31.86 -26.72 -14.11
N ASP A 243 -31.50 -26.51 -15.38
CA ASP A 243 -30.90 -27.52 -16.24
C ASP A 243 -29.38 -27.29 -16.34
N PHE A 244 -28.62 -28.29 -15.91
CA PHE A 244 -27.15 -28.26 -15.93
C PHE A 244 -26.55 -28.95 -17.14
N ALA A 245 -27.33 -29.57 -18.03
CA ALA A 245 -26.81 -30.41 -19.11
C ALA A 245 -25.79 -29.70 -20.01
N ALA A 246 -26.00 -28.40 -20.29
CA ALA A 246 -25.11 -27.62 -21.14
C ALA A 246 -23.85 -27.09 -20.43
N SER A 247 -23.87 -26.93 -19.11
CA SER A 247 -22.80 -26.27 -18.34
C SER A 247 -22.05 -27.21 -17.41
N ALA A 248 -22.57 -28.40 -17.12
CA ALA A 248 -21.99 -29.30 -16.13
C ALA A 248 -20.54 -29.68 -16.42
N GLN A 249 -20.22 -29.93 -17.69
CA GLN A 249 -18.86 -30.25 -18.13
C GLN A 249 -17.91 -29.08 -17.86
N SER A 250 -18.31 -27.86 -18.20
CA SER A 250 -17.54 -26.65 -17.91
C SER A 250 -17.35 -26.44 -16.41
N ILE A 251 -18.44 -26.55 -15.64
CA ILE A 251 -18.41 -26.33 -14.19
C ILE A 251 -17.48 -27.32 -13.49
N LEU A 252 -17.58 -28.61 -13.84
CA LEU A 252 -16.89 -29.67 -13.12
C LEU A 252 -15.47 -29.89 -13.62
N TYR A 253 -15.20 -29.84 -14.93
CA TYR A 253 -13.92 -30.32 -15.48
C TYR A 253 -13.16 -29.31 -16.35
N ASP A 254 -13.87 -28.48 -17.13
CA ASP A 254 -13.22 -27.74 -18.23
C ASP A 254 -13.00 -26.24 -17.95
N ALA A 255 -13.54 -25.68 -16.86
CA ALA A 255 -13.37 -24.26 -16.57
C ALA A 255 -11.90 -23.90 -16.32
N VAL A 256 -11.44 -22.85 -17.01
CA VAL A 256 -10.07 -22.35 -16.99
C VAL A 256 -10.09 -20.84 -16.82
N ASP A 257 -9.20 -20.30 -15.97
CA ASP A 257 -9.02 -18.85 -15.88
C ASP A 257 -8.45 -18.32 -17.21
N PRO A 258 -9.16 -17.43 -17.93
CA PRO A 258 -8.71 -16.94 -19.23
C PRO A 258 -7.41 -16.13 -19.16
N SER A 259 -7.02 -15.62 -17.99
CA SER A 259 -5.81 -14.80 -17.84
C SER A 259 -4.53 -15.62 -17.64
N THR A 260 -4.63 -16.75 -16.93
CA THR A 260 -3.47 -17.60 -16.55
C THR A 260 -3.46 -18.97 -17.23
N GLY A 261 -4.61 -19.45 -17.73
CA GLY A 261 -4.74 -20.81 -18.25
C GLY A 261 -4.81 -21.89 -17.17
N ILE A 262 -4.92 -21.51 -15.89
CA ILE A 262 -5.03 -22.45 -14.77
C ILE A 262 -6.45 -23.04 -14.72
N CYS A 263 -6.55 -24.35 -14.49
CA CYS A 263 -7.85 -24.98 -14.29
C CYS A 263 -8.51 -24.48 -13.00
N ILE A 264 -9.73 -23.97 -13.13
CA ILE A 264 -10.57 -23.46 -12.03
C ILE A 264 -11.85 -24.28 -11.86
N ALA A 265 -12.02 -25.34 -12.64
CA ALA A 265 -13.15 -26.26 -12.53
C ALA A 265 -13.24 -26.88 -11.13
N LEU A 266 -14.44 -27.32 -10.72
CA LEU A 266 -14.65 -27.79 -9.34
C LEU A 266 -13.88 -29.06 -8.99
N THR A 267 -13.42 -29.85 -9.96
CA THR A 267 -12.56 -31.02 -9.73
C THR A 267 -11.06 -30.69 -9.82
N CYS A 268 -10.70 -29.43 -10.07
CA CYS A 268 -9.31 -28.96 -10.06
C CYS A 268 -8.93 -28.38 -8.69
N ASP A 269 -7.64 -28.42 -8.35
CA ASP A 269 -7.09 -28.08 -7.03
C ASP A 269 -7.66 -26.83 -6.38
N ILE A 270 -7.85 -25.75 -7.15
CA ILE A 270 -8.26 -24.44 -6.63
C ILE A 270 -9.75 -24.13 -6.82
N GLY A 271 -10.51 -24.97 -7.54
CA GLY A 271 -11.90 -24.69 -7.90
C GLY A 271 -12.80 -24.47 -6.67
N PRO A 272 -12.83 -25.40 -5.70
CA PRO A 272 -13.63 -25.24 -4.49
C PRO A 272 -13.26 -24.01 -3.66
N MET A 273 -11.97 -23.74 -3.42
CA MET A 273 -11.56 -22.54 -2.69
C MET A 273 -11.86 -21.25 -3.44
N LEU A 274 -11.78 -21.24 -4.77
CA LEU A 274 -12.11 -20.07 -5.58
C LEU A 274 -13.59 -19.74 -5.45
N VAL A 275 -14.46 -20.72 -5.66
CA VAL A 275 -15.92 -20.53 -5.55
C VAL A 275 -16.32 -20.12 -4.13
N ALA A 276 -15.75 -20.76 -3.10
CA ALA A 276 -16.01 -20.39 -1.71
C ALA A 276 -15.49 -18.98 -1.39
N GLY A 277 -14.29 -18.63 -1.86
CA GLY A 277 -13.66 -17.33 -1.64
C GLY A 277 -14.33 -16.16 -2.36
N MET A 278 -15.02 -16.42 -3.48
CA MET A 278 -15.88 -15.43 -4.15
C MET A 278 -17.09 -15.05 -3.29
N GLY A 279 -17.48 -15.88 -2.32
CA GLY A 279 -18.64 -15.67 -1.47
C GLY A 279 -19.96 -16.10 -2.08
N GLU A 280 -21.02 -15.92 -1.31
CA GLU A 280 -22.37 -16.33 -1.67
C GLU A 280 -22.89 -15.63 -2.94
N PRO A 281 -23.83 -16.26 -3.68
CA PRO A 281 -24.48 -15.64 -4.82
C PRO A 281 -25.12 -14.30 -4.48
N SER A 282 -24.78 -13.28 -5.25
CA SER A 282 -25.26 -11.91 -5.14
C SER A 282 -25.29 -11.26 -6.53
N GLU A 283 -25.79 -10.03 -6.64
CA GLU A 283 -25.77 -9.27 -7.89
C GLU A 283 -24.35 -9.01 -8.43
N THR A 284 -23.33 -9.08 -7.59
CA THR A 284 -21.92 -8.85 -7.97
C THR A 284 -21.17 -10.17 -8.23
N THR A 285 -21.40 -11.20 -7.41
CA THR A 285 -20.65 -12.46 -7.46
C THR A 285 -21.22 -13.41 -8.52
N THR A 286 -22.55 -13.46 -8.69
CA THR A 286 -23.23 -14.37 -9.61
C THR A 286 -22.78 -14.19 -11.07
N PRO A 287 -22.74 -12.97 -11.63
CA PRO A 287 -22.35 -12.79 -13.03
C PRO A 287 -20.89 -13.16 -13.27
N VAL A 288 -20.01 -12.89 -12.29
CA VAL A 288 -18.58 -13.20 -12.38
C VAL A 288 -18.36 -14.71 -12.36
N ARG A 289 -18.99 -15.42 -11.42
CA ARG A 289 -18.86 -16.88 -11.32
C ARG A 289 -19.46 -17.57 -12.56
N ALA A 290 -20.62 -17.11 -13.00
CA ALA A 290 -21.24 -17.61 -14.22
C ALA A 290 -20.39 -17.43 -15.47
N ALA A 291 -19.66 -16.32 -15.58
CA ALA A 291 -18.74 -16.08 -16.68
C ALA A 291 -17.53 -17.02 -16.62
N LEU A 292 -16.95 -17.23 -15.44
CA LEU A 292 -15.78 -18.11 -15.24
C LEU A 292 -16.10 -19.58 -15.53
N PHE A 293 -17.29 -20.04 -15.14
CA PHE A 293 -17.69 -21.44 -15.23
C PHE A 293 -18.63 -21.75 -16.40
N GLY A 294 -18.91 -20.78 -17.28
CA GLY A 294 -19.57 -21.02 -18.57
C GLY A 294 -21.08 -21.19 -18.54
N TYR A 295 -21.78 -20.57 -17.58
CA TYR A 295 -23.25 -20.60 -17.49
C TYR A 295 -23.90 -19.20 -17.52
N SER A 296 -23.19 -18.19 -18.04
CA SER A 296 -23.66 -16.79 -18.10
C SER A 296 -24.81 -16.53 -19.07
N SER A 297 -25.05 -17.43 -20.04
CA SER A 297 -26.14 -17.29 -21.03
C SER A 297 -27.51 -17.74 -20.52
N THR A 298 -27.60 -18.24 -19.30
CA THR A 298 -28.83 -18.71 -18.68
C THR A 298 -29.76 -17.54 -18.33
N ASP A 299 -31.07 -17.78 -18.37
CA ASP A 299 -32.08 -16.82 -17.88
C ASP A 299 -31.75 -16.34 -16.46
N PRO A 300 -31.87 -15.03 -16.14
CA PRO A 300 -31.44 -14.48 -14.85
C PRO A 300 -32.05 -15.16 -13.61
N VAL A 301 -33.29 -15.65 -13.68
CA VAL A 301 -33.93 -16.33 -12.55
C VAL A 301 -33.27 -17.69 -12.33
N VAL A 302 -33.08 -18.46 -13.41
CA VAL A 302 -32.44 -19.78 -13.36
C VAL A 302 -30.95 -19.65 -13.04
N LEU A 303 -30.30 -18.59 -13.52
CA LEU A 303 -28.89 -18.28 -13.31
C LEU A 303 -28.54 -18.21 -11.82
N THR A 304 -29.33 -17.48 -11.02
CA THR A 304 -29.11 -17.38 -9.58
C THR A 304 -29.23 -18.75 -8.89
N HIS A 305 -30.18 -19.59 -9.32
CA HIS A 305 -30.37 -20.93 -8.79
C HIS A 305 -29.21 -21.88 -9.16
N MET A 306 -28.69 -21.77 -10.39
CA MET A 306 -27.48 -22.49 -10.80
C MET A 306 -26.27 -22.03 -9.98
N ASP A 307 -26.12 -20.73 -9.73
CA ASP A 307 -25.01 -20.20 -8.92
C ASP A 307 -25.06 -20.70 -7.48
N TRP A 308 -26.26 -20.78 -6.89
CA TRP A 308 -26.45 -21.40 -5.58
C TRP A 308 -26.07 -22.87 -5.56
N ALA A 309 -26.36 -23.64 -6.62
CA ALA A 309 -25.95 -25.03 -6.70
C ALA A 309 -24.41 -25.18 -6.74
N VAL A 310 -23.75 -24.37 -7.57
CA VAL A 310 -22.27 -24.35 -7.71
C VAL A 310 -21.64 -23.93 -6.39
N TYR A 311 -22.11 -22.84 -5.78
CA TYR A 311 -21.63 -22.36 -4.50
C TYR A 311 -21.87 -23.35 -3.36
N ALA A 312 -23.06 -23.95 -3.28
CA ALA A 312 -23.37 -24.92 -2.23
C ALA A 312 -22.52 -26.17 -2.34
N LEU A 313 -22.31 -26.70 -3.56
CA LEU A 313 -21.45 -27.87 -3.78
C LEU A 313 -20.01 -27.60 -3.36
N ALA A 314 -19.42 -26.55 -3.90
CA ALA A 314 -18.04 -26.19 -3.64
C ALA A 314 -17.84 -25.77 -2.18
N GLY A 315 -18.64 -24.82 -1.70
CA GLY A 315 -18.53 -24.24 -0.36
C GLY A 315 -18.74 -25.25 0.76
N THR A 316 -19.76 -26.12 0.63
CA THR A 316 -20.02 -27.16 1.64
C THR A 316 -18.89 -28.18 1.67
N THR A 317 -18.46 -28.67 0.51
CA THR A 317 -17.39 -29.68 0.45
C THR A 317 -16.05 -29.10 0.93
N PHE A 318 -15.75 -27.86 0.57
CA PHE A 318 -14.57 -27.12 1.03
C PHE A 318 -14.58 -26.93 2.56
N ALA A 319 -15.69 -26.47 3.12
CA ALA A 319 -15.83 -26.24 4.56
C ALA A 319 -15.73 -27.55 5.36
N VAL A 320 -16.34 -28.64 4.88
CA VAL A 320 -16.26 -29.97 5.52
C VAL A 320 -14.83 -30.52 5.56
N ASN A 321 -14.00 -30.17 4.57
CA ASN A 321 -12.57 -30.51 4.55
C ASN A 321 -11.70 -29.53 5.35
N GLY A 322 -12.31 -28.59 6.08
CA GLY A 322 -11.60 -27.64 6.94
C GLY A 322 -11.01 -26.45 6.19
N GLY A 323 -11.60 -26.06 5.06
CA GLY A 323 -11.29 -24.80 4.40
C GLY A 323 -11.49 -23.61 5.35
N GLY A 324 -10.51 -22.70 5.40
CA GLY A 324 -10.57 -21.53 6.27
C GLY A 324 -10.25 -21.81 7.75
N ALA A 325 -9.86 -23.03 8.14
CA ALA A 325 -9.51 -23.35 9.53
C ALA A 325 -8.34 -22.52 10.08
N ASP A 326 -8.41 -22.13 11.34
CA ASP A 326 -7.30 -21.47 12.03
C ASP A 326 -6.14 -22.46 12.27
N LEU A 327 -5.02 -22.22 11.60
CA LEU A 327 -3.84 -23.08 11.68
C LEU A 327 -3.22 -23.08 13.08
N ALA A 328 -3.34 -21.99 13.86
CA ALA A 328 -2.75 -21.89 15.19
C ALA A 328 -3.41 -22.83 16.21
N THR A 329 -4.67 -23.20 15.97
CA THR A 329 -5.44 -24.11 16.83
C THR A 329 -5.65 -25.50 16.21
N ALA A 330 -5.16 -25.72 14.99
CA ALA A 330 -5.22 -27.01 14.32
C ALA A 330 -4.36 -28.07 15.01
N SER A 331 -4.81 -29.33 14.95
CA SER A 331 -4.03 -30.44 15.49
C SER A 331 -2.77 -30.70 14.65
N ASN A 332 -1.71 -31.24 15.26
CA ASN A 332 -0.50 -31.64 14.54
C ASN A 332 -0.78 -32.62 13.39
N ALA A 333 -1.80 -33.48 13.51
CA ALA A 333 -2.20 -34.38 12.43
C ALA A 333 -2.75 -33.59 11.23
N SER A 334 -3.65 -32.63 11.47
CA SER A 334 -4.19 -31.74 10.42
C SER A 334 -3.10 -30.89 9.78
N LEU A 335 -2.20 -30.31 10.59
CA LEU A 335 -1.08 -29.52 10.09
C LEU A 335 -0.12 -30.34 9.22
N ARG A 336 0.16 -31.59 9.62
CA ARG A 336 0.98 -32.53 8.86
C ARG A 336 0.33 -32.88 7.52
N GLU A 337 -0.95 -33.25 7.51
CA GLU A 337 -1.69 -33.59 6.30
C GLU A 337 -1.74 -32.41 5.32
N ARG A 338 -2.05 -31.19 5.82
CA ARG A 338 -2.06 -29.97 5.00
C ARG A 338 -0.71 -29.66 4.39
N LEU A 339 0.36 -29.74 5.19
CA LEU A 339 1.72 -29.48 4.70
C LEU A 339 2.12 -30.52 3.65
N ALA A 340 1.85 -31.79 3.91
CA ALA A 340 2.16 -32.87 2.97
C ALA A 340 1.40 -32.70 1.65
N GLU A 341 0.13 -32.30 1.69
CA GLU A 341 -0.68 -32.07 0.50
C GLU A 341 -0.11 -30.96 -0.40
N VAL A 342 0.29 -29.83 0.18
CA VAL A 342 0.73 -28.67 -0.62
C VAL A 342 2.20 -28.67 -0.98
N SER A 343 3.04 -29.37 -0.19
CA SER A 343 4.50 -29.40 -0.39
C SER A 343 5.06 -30.75 -0.83
N GLY A 344 4.30 -31.84 -0.69
CA GLY A 344 4.79 -33.20 -0.86
C GLY A 344 5.71 -33.69 0.28
N VAL A 345 5.96 -32.86 1.30
CA VAL A 345 6.86 -33.18 2.42
C VAL A 345 6.07 -33.65 3.63
N ASP A 346 6.33 -34.88 4.04
CA ASP A 346 5.73 -35.46 5.24
C ASP A 346 6.68 -35.39 6.46
N ILE A 347 6.28 -34.65 7.49
CA ILE A 347 7.02 -34.51 8.75
C ILE A 347 6.28 -35.26 9.86
N ALA A 348 6.62 -36.55 10.02
CA ALA A 348 5.96 -37.42 10.99
C ALA A 348 6.24 -37.06 12.46
N ASN A 349 7.36 -36.39 12.75
CA ASN A 349 7.70 -35.99 14.12
C ASN A 349 6.94 -34.70 14.51
N PRO A 350 6.00 -34.75 15.47
CA PRO A 350 5.18 -33.61 15.83
C PRO A 350 5.97 -32.44 16.45
N VAL A 351 7.09 -32.73 17.12
CA VAL A 351 7.96 -31.69 17.68
C VAL A 351 8.70 -30.98 16.55
N ALA A 352 9.24 -31.74 15.59
CA ALA A 352 9.92 -31.16 14.44
C ALA A 352 8.96 -30.32 13.58
N LEU A 353 7.74 -30.82 13.34
CA LEU A 353 6.69 -30.09 12.63
C LEU A 353 6.38 -28.76 13.32
N ASN A 354 6.12 -28.78 14.63
CA ASN A 354 5.81 -27.56 15.38
C ASN A 354 6.99 -26.58 15.41
N ASN A 355 8.22 -27.08 15.55
CA ASN A 355 9.41 -26.22 15.52
C ASN A 355 9.58 -25.53 14.15
N ILE A 356 9.24 -26.19 13.05
CA ILE A 356 9.29 -25.59 11.71
C ILE A 356 8.18 -24.56 11.54
N LEU A 357 6.94 -24.92 11.88
CA LEU A 357 5.77 -24.06 11.65
C LEU A 357 5.77 -22.85 12.59
N TRP A 358 6.00 -23.07 13.89
CA TRP A 358 5.78 -22.10 14.96
C TRP A 358 7.05 -21.64 15.67
N GLY A 359 8.18 -22.26 15.32
CA GLY A 359 9.49 -21.92 15.84
C GLY A 359 9.92 -22.80 17.00
N THR A 360 11.22 -22.80 17.25
CA THR A 360 11.81 -23.51 18.39
C THR A 360 11.54 -22.74 19.69
N GLU A 361 11.25 -23.46 20.77
CA GLU A 361 11.06 -22.88 22.09
C GLU A 361 12.27 -22.03 22.51
N GLY A 362 12.02 -20.79 22.96
CA GLY A 362 13.06 -19.85 23.36
C GLY A 362 13.73 -19.07 22.23
N SER A 363 13.33 -19.25 20.97
CA SER A 363 13.82 -18.41 19.86
C SER A 363 13.32 -16.97 19.99
N SER A 364 14.25 -16.01 19.91
CA SER A 364 13.94 -14.57 19.90
C SER A 364 14.88 -13.85 18.93
N PRO A 365 14.37 -13.31 17.80
CA PRO A 365 12.97 -13.35 17.35
C PRO A 365 12.53 -14.76 16.90
N ASN A 366 11.22 -15.01 16.84
CA ASN A 366 10.67 -16.34 16.54
C ASN A 366 11.02 -16.78 15.10
N ASN A 367 11.56 -17.99 14.94
CA ASN A 367 12.04 -18.54 13.68
C ASN A 367 11.07 -19.50 12.96
N GLY A 368 9.82 -19.61 13.41
CA GLY A 368 8.80 -20.44 12.76
C GLY A 368 8.32 -19.85 11.44
N ILE A 369 8.13 -20.66 10.41
CA ILE A 369 7.73 -20.18 9.07
C ILE A 369 6.35 -19.52 9.04
N LEU A 370 5.46 -19.85 9.99
CA LEU A 370 4.14 -19.25 10.17
C LEU A 370 4.12 -18.22 11.32
N SER A 371 5.24 -17.96 11.98
CA SER A 371 5.31 -17.02 13.09
C SER A 371 5.53 -15.58 12.60
N VAL A 372 5.03 -14.61 13.38
CA VAL A 372 5.31 -13.18 13.18
C VAL A 372 5.76 -12.62 14.53
N SER A 373 6.89 -11.92 14.54
CA SER A 373 7.36 -11.17 15.70
C SER A 373 7.31 -9.68 15.40
N ASP A 374 7.03 -8.84 16.40
CA ASP A 374 7.20 -7.39 16.27
C ASP A 374 8.62 -6.99 16.65
N PHE A 375 9.29 -6.24 15.78
CA PHE A 375 10.58 -5.64 16.06
C PHE A 375 10.48 -4.13 15.90
N GLN A 376 10.21 -3.44 17.02
CA GLN A 376 10.12 -1.97 17.09
C GLN A 376 9.12 -1.35 16.09
N GLY A 377 7.96 -1.99 15.91
CA GLY A 377 6.91 -1.55 14.99
C GLY A 377 7.04 -2.08 13.56
N ILE A 378 8.01 -2.99 13.31
CA ILE A 378 8.19 -3.66 12.03
C ILE A 378 7.83 -5.14 12.19
N PRO A 379 6.85 -5.66 11.43
CA PRO A 379 6.53 -7.08 11.45
C PRO A 379 7.68 -7.89 10.84
N LEU A 380 8.21 -8.82 11.62
CA LEU A 380 9.31 -9.70 11.24
C LEU A 380 8.76 -11.12 11.08
N TYR A 381 8.68 -11.54 9.83
CA TYR A 381 8.12 -12.83 9.42
C TYR A 381 9.15 -13.95 9.64
N GLY A 382 8.79 -14.98 10.42
CA GLY A 382 9.73 -16.00 10.85
C GLY A 382 10.29 -16.86 9.72
N VAL A 383 9.63 -16.92 8.56
CA VAL A 383 10.17 -17.56 7.34
C VAL A 383 11.50 -16.92 6.87
N ALA A 384 11.69 -15.61 7.07
CA ALA A 384 12.95 -14.94 6.77
C ALA A 384 14.07 -15.46 7.68
N LEU A 385 13.77 -15.60 8.98
CA LEU A 385 14.72 -16.10 9.97
C LEU A 385 15.04 -17.58 9.79
N PHE A 386 14.03 -18.37 9.42
CA PHE A 386 14.19 -19.78 9.08
C PHE A 386 15.18 -19.96 7.92
N LEU A 387 15.00 -19.19 6.83
CA LEU A 387 15.86 -19.28 5.65
C LEU A 387 17.27 -18.72 5.91
N LEU A 388 17.41 -17.64 6.69
CA LEU A 388 18.72 -17.11 7.10
C LEU A 388 19.48 -18.11 7.99
N GLY A 389 18.79 -18.79 8.90
CA GLY A 389 19.36 -19.87 9.70
C GLY A 389 19.84 -21.04 8.84
N ALA A 390 19.06 -21.43 7.83
CA ALA A 390 19.41 -22.51 6.91
C ALA A 390 20.67 -22.20 6.06
N GLN A 391 20.93 -20.93 5.73
CA GLN A 391 22.12 -20.52 4.99
C GLN A 391 23.43 -20.61 5.79
N SER A 392 23.37 -20.66 7.12
CA SER A 392 24.56 -20.79 7.97
C SER A 392 25.09 -22.23 8.09
N VAL A 393 24.40 -23.20 7.47
CA VAL A 393 24.70 -24.65 7.55
C VAL A 393 25.05 -25.25 6.17
N LEU A 394 25.07 -24.43 5.12
CA LEU A 394 25.64 -24.74 3.79
C LEU A 394 26.94 -23.97 3.61
#